data_AF-A0A8B6C1Q3-F1
#
_entry.id   AF-A0A8B6C1Q3-F1
#
_cell.length_a   1.000
_cell.length_b   1.000
_cell.length_c   1.000
_cell.angle_alpha   90.00
_cell.angle_beta   90.00
_cell.angle_gamma   90.00
#
_symmetry.space_group_name_H-M   'P 1'
#
loop_
_entity.id
_entity.type
_entity.pdbx_description
1 polymer ?
#
loop_
_entity_poly.entity_id
_entity_poly.type
_entity_poly.pdbx_seq_one_letter_code
_entity_poly.pdbx_strand_id
1 'polypeptide(L)'
;LSKRDNFENENVVGRGVVPRDPYPQWRQVTWSPDNTMVACSRSNGTVDVFDIVGTQLFTISGEAQEDMTKPLDLSRAVAGLLFTDLKLEAPWSAELLVVNYHGRLKSYLVDRDKGFQTRHHFLFNHQYPLGISSIVYYEPAKILLVGGLGMQTEIALSRSMEEGVTAWRILSDYPYYKMVTDYEQDLKQAQQKRTLMKRLKSVNGIFNRRPHVQDGVFKLCISPDDKLVVGLHYSGKLTIWRLPSLKLYHCWGLEEQPNFDEISPEFTDNPQRGKTLKDLVPCKNLVDVNWWDSKSLILSRCTGAVTVSSTKTLKNLLGTSPEWFEPSSRVTGVHHDGFLGLEVECVFPQKRRLGDTSEEEFEDSDDEETSFCFQDNQTNKRCPLLCYRHGKISATQKKTKIDHEEYGEALELAKAYGLDTDRVYQRQWKKSDVSIASIQDYLSKIKKRSWVFHECIERIPYNIDAMRELLEFGLKGTDLQALLAIEKGEDGGR
;
A
#
# COMPACT_ATOMS: atom_id res chain seq x y z
N LEU A 1 17.56 17.58 -4.60
CA LEU A 1 17.34 17.33 -3.16
C LEU A 1 15.89 17.70 -2.80
N SER A 2 14.97 16.74 -2.94
CA SER A 2 13.54 16.99 -2.73
C SER A 2 13.25 17.01 -1.22
N LYS A 3 12.37 17.90 -0.75
CA LYS A 3 11.95 18.01 0.67
C LYS A 3 11.13 16.79 1.18
N ARG A 4 11.32 15.59 0.61
CA ARG A 4 10.56 14.36 0.90
C ARG A 4 11.31 13.35 1.80
N ASP A 5 12.52 13.68 2.25
CA ASP A 5 13.43 12.72 2.92
C ASP A 5 13.59 12.94 4.44
N ASN A 6 12.84 13.86 5.06
CA ASN A 6 13.03 14.27 6.47
C ASN A 6 12.69 13.21 7.55
N PHE A 7 12.50 11.94 7.21
CA PHE A 7 12.18 10.90 8.20
C PHE A 7 13.41 10.13 8.73
N GLU A 8 14.57 10.26 8.09
CA GLU A 8 15.74 9.45 8.46
C GLU A 8 16.25 9.71 9.89
N ASN A 9 15.99 10.88 10.47
CA ASN A 9 16.63 11.28 11.74
C ASN A 9 15.69 11.61 12.91
N GLU A 10 14.38 11.83 12.71
CA GLU A 10 13.53 12.36 13.81
C GLU A 10 12.70 11.32 14.56
N ASN A 11 12.49 10.09 14.05
CA ASN A 11 11.59 9.10 14.70
C ASN A 11 12.05 7.63 14.63
N VAL A 12 13.33 7.35 14.39
CA VAL A 12 13.84 5.96 14.33
C VAL A 12 13.98 5.40 15.75
N VAL A 13 13.14 4.43 16.11
CA VAL A 13 13.19 3.73 17.42
C VAL A 13 14.32 2.69 17.48
N GLY A 14 14.68 2.10 16.33
CA GLY A 14 15.67 1.04 16.24
C GLY A 14 16.14 0.81 14.80
N ARG A 15 17.36 0.29 14.64
CA ARG A 15 17.93 -0.06 13.33
C ARG A 15 18.57 -1.43 13.41
N GLY A 16 17.97 -2.40 12.72
CA GLY A 16 18.49 -3.75 12.58
C GLY A 16 19.10 -3.98 11.19
N VAL A 17 20.16 -4.79 11.12
CA VAL A 17 20.71 -5.25 9.84
C VAL A 17 20.11 -6.60 9.51
N VAL A 18 19.40 -6.68 8.39
CA VAL A 18 18.90 -7.96 7.86
C VAL A 18 19.95 -8.55 6.93
N PRO A 19 20.26 -9.86 7.02
CA PRO A 19 21.24 -10.49 6.12
C PRO A 19 20.89 -10.29 4.64
N ARG A 20 21.92 -10.36 3.78
CA ARG A 20 21.74 -10.25 2.33
C ARG A 20 20.80 -11.36 1.83
N ASP A 21 19.88 -10.97 0.97
CA ASP A 21 18.88 -11.84 0.36
C ASP A 21 18.90 -11.59 -1.14
N PRO A 22 19.08 -12.61 -1.98
CA PRO A 22 19.10 -12.45 -3.43
C PRO A 22 17.77 -11.94 -4.01
N TYR A 23 16.64 -12.20 -3.33
CA TYR A 23 15.30 -11.83 -3.82
C TYR A 23 14.48 -11.13 -2.72
N PRO A 24 14.87 -9.92 -2.29
CA PRO A 24 14.26 -9.22 -1.16
C PRO A 24 12.79 -8.82 -1.40
N GLN A 25 12.34 -8.80 -2.66
CA GLN A 25 10.93 -8.55 -3.01
C GLN A 25 9.96 -9.65 -2.54
N TRP A 26 10.48 -10.79 -2.08
CA TRP A 26 9.70 -11.92 -1.54
C TRP A 26 9.64 -11.92 -0.01
N ARG A 27 10.24 -10.92 0.64
CA ARG A 27 10.19 -10.79 2.09
C ARG A 27 8.80 -10.40 2.55
N GLN A 28 8.41 -10.95 3.69
CA GLN A 28 7.23 -10.58 4.45
C GLN A 28 7.71 -10.04 5.80
N VAL A 29 7.02 -9.03 6.31
CA VAL A 29 7.29 -8.44 7.61
C VAL A 29 5.99 -8.34 8.39
N THR A 30 6.03 -8.68 9.68
CA THR A 30 4.87 -8.59 10.56
C THR A 30 5.29 -8.29 11.99
N TRP A 31 4.45 -7.56 12.71
CA TRP A 31 4.64 -7.23 14.12
C TRP A 31 3.93 -8.25 15.00
N SER A 32 4.52 -8.57 16.15
CA SER A 32 3.82 -9.32 17.20
C SER A 32 2.67 -8.50 17.79
N PRO A 33 1.61 -9.14 18.32
CA PRO A 33 0.42 -8.42 18.80
C PRO A 33 0.70 -7.48 19.97
N ASP A 34 1.72 -7.77 20.76
CA ASP A 34 2.20 -6.96 21.88
C ASP A 34 3.23 -5.89 21.47
N ASN A 35 3.56 -5.79 20.17
CA ASN A 35 4.56 -4.89 19.59
C ASN A 35 5.97 -5.04 20.18
N THR A 36 6.32 -6.21 20.73
CA THR A 36 7.66 -6.45 21.29
C THR A 36 8.64 -7.07 20.29
N MET A 37 8.12 -7.71 19.24
CA MET A 37 8.90 -8.42 18.23
C MET A 37 8.45 -8.04 16.82
N VAL A 38 9.39 -8.09 15.88
CA VAL A 38 9.14 -8.00 14.45
C VAL A 38 9.74 -9.21 13.76
N ALA A 39 8.94 -9.93 12.98
CA ALA A 39 9.38 -11.07 12.20
C ALA A 39 9.56 -10.65 10.73
N CYS A 40 10.69 -11.03 10.13
CA CYS A 40 11.01 -10.76 8.73
C CYS A 40 11.42 -12.07 8.05
N SER A 41 10.75 -12.44 6.96
CA SER A 41 11.14 -13.59 6.15
C SER A 41 12.19 -13.21 5.11
N ARG A 42 12.94 -14.22 4.64
CA ARG A 42 13.85 -14.16 3.49
C ARG A 42 13.27 -14.96 2.31
N SER A 43 13.79 -14.74 1.10
CA SER A 43 13.34 -15.45 -0.10
C SER A 43 13.49 -16.97 -0.04
N ASN A 44 14.38 -17.49 0.80
CA ASN A 44 14.60 -18.93 0.98
C ASN A 44 13.68 -19.58 2.05
N GLY A 45 12.74 -18.82 2.61
CA GLY A 45 11.82 -19.30 3.63
C GLY A 45 12.33 -19.22 5.08
N THR A 46 13.56 -18.73 5.28
CA THR A 46 14.09 -18.42 6.63
C THR A 46 13.33 -17.23 7.22
N VAL A 47 13.08 -17.24 8.52
CA VAL A 47 12.45 -16.12 9.24
C VAL A 47 13.35 -15.67 10.37
N ASP A 48 13.73 -14.40 10.37
CA ASP A 48 14.44 -13.76 11.46
C ASP A 48 13.45 -12.96 12.32
N VAL A 49 13.61 -13.05 13.64
CA VAL A 49 12.79 -12.30 14.59
C VAL A 49 13.70 -11.34 15.33
N PHE A 50 13.28 -10.08 15.41
CA PHE A 50 14.02 -8.99 16.05
C PHE A 50 13.18 -8.36 17.17
N ASP A 51 13.82 -7.68 18.10
CA ASP A 51 13.14 -6.80 19.05
C ASP A 51 12.88 -5.40 18.45
N ILE A 52 12.22 -4.53 19.22
CA ILE A 52 11.86 -3.17 18.81
C ILE A 52 13.06 -2.26 18.49
N VAL A 53 14.26 -2.56 19.00
CA VAL A 53 15.47 -1.77 18.72
C VAL A 53 16.27 -2.32 17.54
N GLY A 54 15.85 -3.46 16.97
CA GLY A 54 16.48 -4.10 15.81
C GLY A 54 17.50 -5.18 16.16
N THR A 55 17.56 -5.63 17.41
CA THR A 55 18.41 -6.76 17.83
C THR A 55 17.78 -8.07 17.37
N GLN A 56 18.54 -8.91 16.66
CA GLN A 56 18.06 -10.24 16.28
C GLN A 56 17.94 -11.14 17.50
N LEU A 57 16.74 -11.62 17.78
CA LEU A 57 16.42 -12.50 18.90
C LEU A 57 16.70 -13.96 18.56
N PHE A 58 16.17 -14.45 17.44
CA PHE A 58 16.36 -15.81 16.96
C PHE A 58 16.04 -15.93 15.46
N THR A 59 16.45 -17.05 14.87
CA THR A 59 16.19 -17.38 13.46
C THR A 59 15.52 -18.74 13.34
N ILE A 60 14.40 -18.77 12.64
CA ILE A 60 13.70 -19.99 12.23
C ILE A 60 14.24 -20.37 10.84
N SER A 61 15.04 -21.43 10.78
CA SER A 61 15.64 -21.90 9.54
C SER A 61 14.59 -22.29 8.50
N GLY A 62 14.77 -21.81 7.27
CA GLY A 62 14.04 -22.30 6.11
C GLY A 62 14.42 -23.76 5.78
N GLU A 63 13.74 -24.33 4.79
CA GLU A 63 14.11 -25.65 4.27
C GLU A 63 15.35 -25.53 3.40
N ALA A 64 16.40 -26.32 3.70
CA ALA A 64 17.69 -26.26 3.01
C ALA A 64 17.52 -26.29 1.49
N GLN A 65 18.18 -25.36 0.80
CA GLN A 65 18.19 -25.29 -0.65
C GLN A 65 18.88 -26.55 -1.19
N GLU A 66 18.19 -27.29 -2.05
CA GLU A 66 18.81 -28.40 -2.79
C GLU A 66 19.72 -27.81 -3.88
N ASP A 67 20.88 -28.44 -4.07
CA ASP A 67 21.93 -28.21 -5.07
C ASP A 67 21.80 -26.98 -6.00
N MET A 68 22.85 -26.16 -6.02
CA MET A 68 23.03 -24.98 -6.91
C MET A 68 22.95 -25.30 -8.42
N THR A 69 22.80 -26.57 -8.80
CA THR A 69 22.62 -27.04 -10.18
C THR A 69 21.16 -27.08 -10.63
N LYS A 70 20.20 -26.88 -9.71
CA LYS A 70 18.76 -26.87 -10.02
C LYS A 70 18.26 -25.46 -10.38
N PRO A 71 17.19 -25.35 -11.19
CA PRO A 71 16.52 -24.08 -11.43
C PRO A 71 16.11 -23.41 -10.11
N LEU A 72 16.15 -22.08 -10.08
CA LEU A 72 15.71 -21.30 -8.93
C LEU A 72 14.27 -21.65 -8.56
N ASP A 73 14.07 -22.17 -7.35
CA ASP A 73 12.77 -22.52 -6.81
C ASP A 73 12.40 -21.61 -5.64
N LEU A 74 11.51 -20.63 -5.89
CA LEU A 74 11.01 -19.68 -4.90
C LEU A 74 9.67 -20.10 -4.27
N SER A 75 9.18 -21.29 -4.57
CA SER A 75 7.96 -21.84 -3.97
C SER A 75 8.03 -22.01 -2.44
N ARG A 76 9.26 -22.07 -1.91
CA ARG A 76 9.56 -22.15 -0.48
C ARG A 76 9.59 -20.78 0.22
N ALA A 77 9.59 -19.69 -0.54
CA ALA A 77 9.46 -18.35 0.02
C ALA A 77 8.15 -18.21 0.80
N VAL A 78 8.11 -17.28 1.75
CA VAL A 78 6.96 -17.08 2.63
C VAL A 78 5.88 -16.28 1.91
N ALA A 79 4.72 -16.90 1.69
CA ALA A 79 3.51 -16.28 1.13
C ALA A 79 2.70 -15.53 2.19
N GLY A 80 2.85 -15.89 3.46
CA GLY A 80 2.34 -15.08 4.56
C GLY A 80 2.97 -15.43 5.90
N LEU A 81 3.11 -14.38 6.70
CA LEU A 81 3.76 -14.37 8.00
C LEU A 81 2.82 -13.66 8.97
N LEU A 82 2.24 -14.41 9.91
CA LEU A 82 1.10 -13.94 10.69
C LEU A 82 1.27 -14.32 12.16
N PHE A 83 1.07 -13.35 13.06
CA PHE A 83 0.83 -13.66 14.47
C PHE A 83 -0.65 -13.91 14.72
N THR A 84 -0.98 -14.79 15.66
CA THR A 84 -2.36 -15.05 16.10
C THR A 84 -2.61 -14.49 17.50
N ASP A 85 -3.88 -14.32 17.84
CA ASP A 85 -4.36 -13.91 19.17
C ASP A 85 -4.54 -15.11 20.13
N LEU A 86 -3.86 -16.23 19.85
CA LEU A 86 -4.00 -17.42 20.65
C LEU A 86 -3.50 -17.16 22.08
N LYS A 87 -4.36 -17.44 23.06
CA LYS A 87 -3.96 -17.41 24.48
C LYS A 87 -3.08 -18.62 24.76
N LEU A 88 -1.84 -18.35 25.13
CA LEU A 88 -0.84 -19.36 25.40
C LEU A 88 -0.58 -19.49 26.89
N GLU A 89 -0.16 -20.69 27.30
CA GLU A 89 0.39 -20.90 28.62
C GLU A 89 1.85 -20.43 28.64
N ALA A 90 2.28 -19.89 29.78
CA ALA A 90 3.67 -19.55 30.00
C ALA A 90 4.56 -20.78 29.69
N PRO A 91 5.69 -20.61 28.99
CA PRO A 91 6.43 -19.36 28.81
C PRO A 91 6.18 -18.62 27.48
N TRP A 92 5.19 -19.01 26.68
CA TRP A 92 5.05 -18.48 25.31
C TRP A 92 4.23 -17.19 25.27
N SER A 93 4.71 -16.19 24.54
CA SER A 93 4.05 -14.88 24.43
C SER A 93 3.14 -14.78 23.20
N ALA A 94 3.50 -15.43 22.10
CA ALA A 94 2.71 -15.38 20.87
C ALA A 94 2.83 -16.67 20.04
N GLU A 95 1.87 -16.88 19.13
CA GLU A 95 1.96 -17.91 18.09
C GLU A 95 2.23 -17.24 16.74
N LEU A 96 3.29 -17.69 16.06
CA LEU A 96 3.71 -17.26 14.73
C LEU A 96 3.40 -18.35 13.70
N LEU A 97 2.62 -18.01 12.69
CA LEU A 97 2.35 -18.85 11.53
C LEU A 97 3.24 -18.43 10.37
N VAL A 98 3.98 -19.39 9.84
CA VAL A 98 4.82 -19.23 8.63
C VAL A 98 4.22 -20.10 7.52
N VAL A 99 3.77 -19.48 6.44
CA VAL A 99 3.15 -20.18 5.31
C VAL A 99 3.91 -19.87 4.03
N ASN A 100 4.35 -20.89 3.31
CA ASN A 100 5.05 -20.72 2.03
C ASN A 100 4.11 -20.77 0.81
N TYR A 101 4.64 -20.41 -0.37
CA TYR A 101 3.87 -20.44 -1.62
C TYR A 101 3.41 -21.86 -2.03
N HIS A 102 4.08 -22.92 -1.58
CA HIS A 102 3.56 -24.29 -1.72
C HIS A 102 2.27 -24.57 -0.90
N GLY A 103 1.88 -23.68 0.01
CA GLY A 103 0.74 -23.89 0.90
C GLY A 103 1.07 -24.75 2.11
N ARG A 104 2.35 -24.88 2.49
CA ARG A 104 2.77 -25.49 3.75
C ARG A 104 2.79 -24.43 4.84
N LEU A 105 1.98 -24.64 5.86
CA LEU A 105 1.93 -23.86 7.09
C LEU A 105 2.73 -24.57 8.17
N LYS A 106 3.56 -23.82 8.90
CA LYS A 106 4.18 -24.23 10.16
C LYS A 106 3.78 -23.23 11.25
N SER A 107 3.27 -23.73 12.36
CA SER A 107 2.98 -22.94 13.56
C SER A 107 4.14 -23.06 14.55
N TYR A 108 4.55 -21.92 15.10
CA TYR A 108 5.58 -21.80 16.12
C TYR A 108 5.03 -21.04 17.33
N LEU A 109 5.25 -21.58 18.52
CA LEU A 109 5.14 -20.81 19.75
C LEU A 109 6.44 -20.01 19.90
N VAL A 110 6.33 -18.72 20.15
CA VAL A 110 7.48 -17.83 20.25
C VAL A 110 7.45 -17.02 21.53
N ASP A 111 8.62 -16.71 22.03
CA ASP A 111 8.87 -15.83 23.15
C ASP A 111 10.20 -15.12 22.97
N ARG A 112 10.29 -13.88 23.48
CA ARG A 112 11.47 -13.04 23.33
C ARG A 112 12.72 -13.68 23.93
N ASP A 113 12.59 -14.28 25.11
CA ASP A 113 13.74 -14.76 25.89
C ASP A 113 13.95 -16.27 25.72
N LYS A 114 12.87 -17.04 25.48
CA LYS A 114 12.93 -18.50 25.30
C LYS A 114 13.12 -18.95 23.85
N GLY A 115 13.00 -18.04 22.88
CA GLY A 115 13.12 -18.37 21.45
C GLY A 115 11.81 -18.95 20.92
N PHE A 116 11.87 -20.13 20.30
CA PHE A 116 10.69 -20.71 19.64
C PHE A 116 10.59 -22.22 19.77
N GLN A 117 9.36 -22.74 19.66
CA GLN A 117 9.05 -24.16 19.58
C GLN A 117 8.02 -24.44 18.48
N THR A 118 8.28 -25.43 17.63
CA THR A 118 7.31 -25.88 16.63
C THR A 118 6.10 -26.52 17.31
N ARG A 119 4.89 -26.08 16.94
CA ARG A 119 3.63 -26.61 17.47
C ARG A 119 3.04 -27.68 16.54
N HIS A 120 2.73 -27.30 15.31
CA HIS A 120 2.12 -28.19 14.32
C HIS A 120 2.41 -27.69 12.90
N HIS A 121 2.05 -28.52 11.92
CA HIS A 121 2.12 -28.18 10.51
C HIS A 121 0.80 -28.52 9.80
N PHE A 122 0.53 -27.84 8.70
CA PHE A 122 -0.66 -28.06 7.88
C PHE A 122 -0.36 -27.83 6.40
N LEU A 123 -1.14 -28.46 5.52
CA LEU A 123 -1.02 -28.33 4.07
C LEU A 123 -2.35 -27.90 3.45
N PHE A 124 -2.34 -26.80 2.71
CA PHE A 124 -3.50 -26.31 1.95
C PHE A 124 -3.67 -26.98 0.58
N ASN A 125 -2.79 -27.93 0.23
CA ASN A 125 -2.67 -28.55 -1.10
C ASN A 125 -3.95 -29.22 -1.62
N HIS A 126 -4.83 -29.70 -0.74
CA HIS A 126 -6.11 -30.29 -1.14
C HIS A 126 -6.98 -29.27 -1.89
N GLN A 127 -6.95 -28.02 -1.44
CA GLN A 127 -7.69 -26.92 -2.05
C GLN A 127 -6.85 -26.16 -3.08
N TYR A 128 -5.55 -26.02 -2.81
CA TYR A 128 -4.60 -25.27 -3.62
C TYR A 128 -3.44 -26.17 -4.07
N PRO A 129 -3.66 -27.08 -5.04
CA PRO A 129 -2.64 -28.04 -5.46
C PRO A 129 -1.43 -27.38 -6.13
N LEU A 130 -1.60 -26.17 -6.66
CA LEU A 130 -0.55 -25.35 -7.28
C LEU A 130 0.09 -24.35 -6.31
N GLY A 131 -0.29 -24.39 -5.03
CA GLY A 131 0.17 -23.46 -4.02
C GLY A 131 -0.78 -22.29 -3.77
N ILE A 132 -0.45 -21.52 -2.73
CA ILE A 132 -1.17 -20.32 -2.31
C ILE A 132 -0.36 -19.08 -2.69
N SER A 133 -1.00 -17.93 -2.69
CA SER A 133 -0.35 -16.65 -3.05
C SER A 133 -0.44 -15.60 -1.95
N SER A 134 -1.47 -15.67 -1.10
CA SER A 134 -1.73 -14.71 -0.03
C SER A 134 -2.45 -15.39 1.12
N ILE A 135 -2.18 -14.95 2.34
CA ILE A 135 -2.94 -15.37 3.51
C ILE A 135 -3.03 -14.22 4.52
N VAL A 136 -4.20 -14.04 5.12
CA VAL A 136 -4.44 -13.02 6.16
C VAL A 136 -5.23 -13.62 7.32
N TYR A 137 -4.97 -13.14 8.53
CA TYR A 137 -5.67 -13.59 9.74
C TYR A 137 -6.83 -12.64 10.07
N TYR A 138 -8.03 -13.21 10.19
CA TYR A 138 -9.24 -12.52 10.64
C TYR A 138 -9.51 -12.86 12.10
N GLU A 139 -9.05 -11.97 12.98
CA GLU A 139 -9.08 -12.13 14.44
C GLU A 139 -10.50 -12.33 15.00
N PRO A 140 -11.54 -11.54 14.64
CA PRO A 140 -12.84 -11.61 15.30
C PRO A 140 -13.53 -12.98 15.24
N ALA A 141 -13.25 -13.77 14.19
CA ALA A 141 -13.78 -15.12 14.05
C ALA A 141 -12.70 -16.22 14.11
N LYS A 142 -11.42 -15.85 14.32
CA LYS A 142 -10.26 -16.78 14.33
C LYS A 142 -10.18 -17.62 13.05
N ILE A 143 -10.25 -16.94 11.91
CA ILE A 143 -10.26 -17.55 10.58
C ILE A 143 -9.04 -17.07 9.79
N LEU A 144 -8.40 -17.97 9.06
CA LEU A 144 -7.43 -17.64 8.02
C LEU A 144 -8.15 -17.50 6.69
N LEU A 145 -7.98 -16.37 6.03
CA LEU A 145 -8.41 -16.19 4.64
C LEU A 145 -7.21 -16.50 3.76
N VAL A 146 -7.37 -17.49 2.88
CA VAL A 146 -6.31 -17.98 2.00
C VAL A 146 -6.69 -17.61 0.57
N GLY A 147 -5.74 -17.01 -0.15
CA GLY A 147 -5.81 -16.64 -1.56
C GLY A 147 -4.88 -17.52 -2.38
N GLY A 148 -5.31 -17.85 -3.59
CA GLY A 148 -4.53 -18.61 -4.56
C GLY A 148 -5.25 -18.66 -5.91
N LEU A 149 -4.90 -19.65 -6.72
CA LEU A 149 -5.59 -19.89 -7.98
C LEU A 149 -7.06 -20.25 -7.73
N GLY A 150 -7.96 -19.70 -8.55
CA GLY A 150 -9.38 -20.04 -8.55
C GLY A 150 -9.65 -21.52 -8.80
N MET A 151 -10.86 -21.97 -8.46
CA MET A 151 -11.39 -23.28 -8.87
C MET A 151 -12.28 -23.16 -10.10
N GLN A 152 -12.23 -24.15 -11.00
CA GLN A 152 -13.06 -24.12 -12.20
C GLN A 152 -14.53 -24.05 -11.80
N THR A 153 -15.34 -23.25 -12.50
CA THR A 153 -16.76 -23.00 -12.15
C THR A 153 -17.58 -24.28 -11.96
N GLU A 154 -17.25 -25.36 -12.69
CA GLU A 154 -17.92 -26.66 -12.58
C GLU A 154 -17.61 -27.41 -11.27
N ILE A 155 -16.47 -27.10 -10.64
CA ILE A 155 -15.97 -27.75 -9.42
C ILE A 155 -16.21 -26.85 -8.20
N ALA A 156 -16.09 -25.53 -8.37
CA ALA A 156 -16.22 -24.54 -7.32
C ALA A 156 -17.58 -24.63 -6.62
N LEU A 157 -17.57 -24.70 -5.28
CA LEU A 157 -18.80 -24.78 -4.49
C LEU A 157 -19.42 -23.39 -4.27
N SER A 158 -18.61 -22.33 -4.36
CA SER A 158 -18.98 -20.94 -4.16
C SER A 158 -18.23 -19.99 -5.10
N ARG A 159 -18.75 -18.77 -5.22
CA ARG A 159 -18.08 -17.70 -5.98
C ARG A 159 -16.72 -17.31 -5.39
N SER A 160 -16.55 -17.39 -4.07
CA SER A 160 -15.24 -17.10 -3.46
C SER A 160 -14.19 -18.12 -3.89
N MET A 161 -14.54 -19.41 -3.96
CA MET A 161 -13.63 -20.46 -4.42
C MET A 161 -13.32 -20.36 -5.91
N GLU A 162 -14.30 -20.00 -6.73
CA GLU A 162 -14.08 -19.70 -8.15
C GLU A 162 -13.06 -18.58 -8.33
N GLU A 163 -13.15 -17.57 -7.47
CA GLU A 163 -12.25 -16.41 -7.41
C GLU A 163 -10.96 -16.68 -6.62
N GLY A 164 -10.74 -17.90 -6.11
CA GLY A 164 -9.49 -18.29 -5.44
C GLY A 164 -9.36 -17.93 -3.96
N VAL A 165 -10.46 -17.53 -3.30
CA VAL A 165 -10.50 -17.16 -1.88
C VAL A 165 -11.26 -18.20 -1.05
N THR A 166 -10.61 -18.73 -0.02
CA THR A 166 -11.19 -19.68 0.94
C THR A 166 -10.99 -19.21 2.38
N ALA A 167 -11.89 -19.62 3.28
CA ALA A 167 -11.80 -19.35 4.71
C ALA A 167 -11.50 -20.64 5.47
N TRP A 168 -10.61 -20.58 6.46
CA TRP A 168 -10.17 -21.71 7.25
C TRP A 168 -10.23 -21.39 8.74
N ARG A 169 -11.05 -22.10 9.49
CA ARG A 169 -11.14 -21.94 10.94
C ARG A 169 -9.98 -22.64 11.63
N ILE A 170 -9.40 -21.99 12.63
CA ILE A 170 -8.36 -22.56 13.49
C ILE A 170 -9.02 -23.42 14.58
N LEU A 171 -8.50 -24.62 14.79
CA LEU A 171 -8.93 -25.60 15.79
C LEU A 171 -7.81 -25.82 16.80
N SER A 172 -8.18 -26.14 18.04
CA SER A 172 -7.20 -26.40 19.12
C SER A 172 -6.42 -27.70 18.94
N ASP A 173 -6.97 -28.65 18.18
CA ASP A 173 -6.41 -29.99 17.98
C ASP A 173 -6.56 -30.41 16.50
N TYR A 174 -5.92 -31.52 16.13
CA TYR A 174 -5.93 -32.10 14.79
C TYR A 174 -7.36 -32.16 14.21
N PRO A 175 -7.57 -31.68 12.96
CA PRO A 175 -6.58 -31.34 11.95
C PRO A 175 -6.01 -29.92 12.02
N TYR A 176 -6.21 -29.18 13.13
CA TYR A 176 -5.82 -27.79 13.39
C TYR A 176 -6.45 -26.73 12.49
N TYR A 177 -6.79 -27.06 11.25
CA TYR A 177 -7.46 -26.16 10.33
C TYR A 177 -8.57 -26.90 9.61
N LYS A 178 -9.73 -26.25 9.52
CA LYS A 178 -10.87 -26.77 8.78
C LYS A 178 -11.44 -25.66 7.90
N MET A 179 -11.59 -25.95 6.62
CA MET A 179 -12.24 -25.03 5.70
C MET A 179 -13.67 -24.74 6.14
N VAL A 180 -14.03 -23.46 6.10
CA VAL A 180 -15.38 -22.97 6.39
C VAL A 180 -16.19 -23.08 5.11
N THR A 181 -17.23 -23.89 5.17
CA THR A 181 -18.22 -24.07 4.11
C THR A 181 -19.59 -23.59 4.60
N ASP A 182 -20.43 -23.15 3.67
CA ASP A 182 -21.84 -22.89 3.94
C ASP A 182 -22.70 -24.14 3.67
N TYR A 183 -23.98 -24.09 4.05
CA TYR A 183 -24.90 -25.22 3.88
C TYR A 183 -25.08 -25.63 2.41
N GLU A 184 -25.09 -24.67 1.47
CA GLU A 184 -25.24 -24.97 0.06
C GLU A 184 -23.99 -25.67 -0.50
N GLN A 185 -22.82 -25.24 -0.06
CA GLN A 185 -21.54 -25.87 -0.39
C GLN A 185 -21.48 -27.30 0.15
N ASP A 186 -21.88 -27.52 1.39
CA ASP A 186 -21.94 -28.86 2.00
C ASP A 186 -22.91 -29.78 1.25
N LEU A 187 -24.07 -29.26 0.84
CA LEU A 187 -25.05 -30.00 0.07
C LEU A 187 -24.51 -30.37 -1.32
N LYS A 188 -23.88 -29.40 -2.02
CA LYS A 188 -23.22 -29.64 -3.31
C LYS A 188 -22.10 -30.66 -3.18
N GLN A 189 -21.28 -30.59 -2.14
CA GLN A 189 -20.20 -31.54 -1.88
C GLN A 189 -20.74 -32.95 -1.62
N ALA A 190 -21.83 -33.08 -0.86
CA ALA A 190 -22.49 -34.36 -0.63
C ALA A 190 -23.12 -34.93 -1.92
N GLN A 191 -23.72 -34.08 -2.75
CA GLN A 191 -24.26 -34.48 -4.06
C GLN A 191 -23.15 -34.91 -5.02
N GLN A 192 -22.03 -34.18 -5.08
CA GLN A 192 -20.86 -34.51 -5.89
C GLN A 192 -20.22 -35.84 -5.46
N LYS A 193 -20.10 -36.11 -4.16
CA LYS A 193 -19.65 -37.42 -3.65
C LYS A 193 -20.57 -38.56 -4.10
N ARG A 194 -21.88 -38.33 -4.16
CA ARG A 194 -22.87 -39.31 -4.67
C ARG A 194 -22.84 -39.48 -6.19
N THR A 195 -22.53 -38.43 -6.96
CA THR A 195 -22.43 -38.51 -8.43
C THR A 195 -21.08 -39.03 -8.91
N LEU A 196 -19.99 -38.85 -8.16
CA LEU A 196 -18.68 -39.48 -8.43
C LEU A 196 -18.76 -41.02 -8.35
N MET A 197 -19.53 -41.56 -7.39
CA MET A 197 -19.87 -42.99 -7.34
C MET A 197 -20.61 -43.48 -8.59
N LYS A 198 -21.33 -42.59 -9.30
CA LYS A 198 -22.01 -42.92 -10.57
C LYS A 198 -21.12 -42.66 -11.80
N ARG A 199 -20.20 -41.69 -11.74
CA ARG A 199 -19.27 -41.32 -12.83
C ARG A 199 -18.09 -42.28 -13.00
N LEU A 200 -17.81 -43.16 -12.05
CA LEU A 200 -16.87 -44.28 -12.25
C LEU A 200 -17.29 -45.25 -13.38
N LYS A 201 -18.49 -45.06 -13.97
CA LYS A 201 -18.99 -45.79 -15.15
C LYS A 201 -18.96 -45.01 -16.47
N SER A 202 -18.40 -43.80 -16.50
CA SER A 202 -18.39 -42.99 -17.73
C SER A 202 -17.05 -42.25 -17.89
N VAL A 203 -16.06 -43.01 -18.32
CA VAL A 203 -14.79 -42.48 -18.83
C VAL A 203 -14.93 -42.48 -20.35
N ASN A 204 -15.35 -41.36 -20.94
CA ASN A 204 -15.20 -41.04 -22.36
C ASN A 204 -15.67 -39.59 -22.58
N GLY A 205 -14.76 -38.62 -22.45
CA GLY A 205 -15.08 -37.21 -22.69
C GLY A 205 -13.93 -36.23 -22.44
N ILE A 206 -12.68 -36.61 -22.69
CA ILE A 206 -11.47 -35.81 -22.38
C ILE A 206 -10.87 -35.15 -23.65
N PHE A 207 -11.66 -34.91 -24.70
CA PHE A 207 -11.16 -34.22 -25.89
C PHE A 207 -12.10 -33.07 -26.26
N ASN A 208 -11.54 -31.85 -26.29
CA ASN A 208 -12.17 -30.54 -26.57
C ASN A 208 -12.68 -29.73 -25.38
N ARG A 209 -11.78 -29.34 -24.46
CA ARG A 209 -11.97 -28.12 -23.68
C ARG A 209 -10.80 -27.17 -23.95
N ARG A 210 -11.12 -25.96 -24.45
CA ARG A 210 -10.15 -24.86 -24.56
C ARG A 210 -9.57 -24.60 -23.16
N PRO A 211 -8.25 -24.33 -23.00
CA PRO A 211 -7.70 -23.96 -21.70
C PRO A 211 -8.28 -22.61 -21.30
N HIS A 212 -9.27 -22.60 -20.41
CA HIS A 212 -9.66 -21.40 -19.71
C HIS A 212 -8.49 -21.07 -18.76
N VAL A 213 -7.73 -20.01 -19.04
CA VAL A 213 -6.72 -19.54 -18.10
C VAL A 213 -7.47 -19.13 -16.84
N GLN A 214 -7.14 -19.80 -15.75
CA GLN A 214 -7.79 -19.56 -14.48
C GLN A 214 -7.13 -18.37 -13.81
N ASP A 215 -7.95 -17.42 -13.36
CA ASP A 215 -7.47 -16.27 -12.60
C ASP A 215 -7.23 -16.69 -11.14
N GLY A 216 -6.48 -15.87 -10.41
CA GLY A 216 -6.19 -16.12 -9.00
C GLY A 216 -5.89 -14.83 -8.27
N VAL A 217 -6.20 -14.82 -6.97
CA VAL A 217 -5.81 -13.72 -6.09
C VAL A 217 -4.32 -13.79 -5.85
N PHE A 218 -3.65 -12.66 -5.73
CA PHE A 218 -2.25 -12.58 -5.27
C PHE A 218 -2.08 -11.73 -4.01
N LYS A 219 -3.08 -10.93 -3.64
CA LYS A 219 -3.06 -10.12 -2.41
C LYS A 219 -4.45 -10.00 -1.81
N LEU A 220 -4.55 -10.27 -0.51
CA LEU A 220 -5.71 -10.01 0.33
C LEU A 220 -5.39 -8.94 1.37
N CYS A 221 -6.35 -8.07 1.70
CA CYS A 221 -6.20 -7.06 2.74
C CYS A 221 -7.54 -6.82 3.46
N ILE A 222 -7.57 -6.97 4.77
CA ILE A 222 -8.78 -6.82 5.61
C ILE A 222 -8.99 -5.35 5.96
N SER A 223 -10.25 -4.90 5.98
CA SER A 223 -10.61 -3.52 6.33
C SER A 223 -10.35 -3.23 7.82
N PRO A 224 -10.05 -1.97 8.20
CA PRO A 224 -9.79 -1.60 9.60
C PRO A 224 -10.97 -1.84 10.55
N ASP A 225 -12.19 -1.99 10.02
CA ASP A 225 -13.40 -2.27 10.79
C ASP A 225 -13.84 -3.74 10.73
N ASP A 226 -12.99 -4.62 10.19
CA ASP A 226 -13.20 -6.08 10.16
C ASP A 226 -14.45 -6.56 9.41
N LYS A 227 -15.00 -5.73 8.51
CA LYS A 227 -16.22 -6.05 7.75
C LYS A 227 -15.97 -6.45 6.32
N LEU A 228 -14.85 -6.06 5.74
CA LEU A 228 -14.54 -6.27 4.33
C LEU A 228 -13.14 -6.85 4.16
N VAL A 229 -12.94 -7.58 3.07
CA VAL A 229 -11.61 -7.94 2.57
C VAL A 229 -11.55 -7.60 1.09
N VAL A 230 -10.48 -6.91 0.68
CA VAL A 230 -10.18 -6.66 -0.73
C VAL A 230 -9.21 -7.73 -1.23
N GLY A 231 -9.42 -8.18 -2.47
CA GLY A 231 -8.58 -9.14 -3.17
C GLY A 231 -8.16 -8.62 -4.54
N LEU A 232 -6.86 -8.58 -4.81
CA LEU A 232 -6.29 -8.27 -6.12
C LEU A 232 -5.96 -9.55 -6.87
N HIS A 233 -6.29 -9.59 -8.16
CA HIS A 233 -6.13 -10.76 -9.02
C HIS A 233 -5.02 -10.57 -10.06
N TYR A 234 -4.42 -11.67 -10.52
CA TYR A 234 -3.38 -11.64 -11.55
C TYR A 234 -3.87 -11.04 -12.88
N SER A 235 -5.17 -11.16 -13.18
CA SER A 235 -5.81 -10.50 -14.33
C SER A 235 -5.89 -8.96 -14.23
N GLY A 236 -5.58 -8.37 -13.07
CA GLY A 236 -5.80 -6.95 -12.77
C GLY A 236 -7.19 -6.66 -12.19
N LYS A 237 -8.04 -7.68 -12.04
CA LYS A 237 -9.36 -7.57 -11.40
C LYS A 237 -9.24 -7.25 -9.90
N LEU A 238 -10.15 -6.42 -9.40
CA LEU A 238 -10.29 -6.08 -7.99
C LEU A 238 -11.62 -6.63 -7.47
N THR A 239 -11.57 -7.34 -6.35
CA THR A 239 -12.76 -7.90 -5.69
C THR A 239 -12.84 -7.44 -4.24
N ILE A 240 -14.04 -7.18 -3.74
CA ILE A 240 -14.30 -6.87 -2.33
C ILE A 240 -15.33 -7.86 -1.81
N TRP A 241 -15.07 -8.46 -0.66
CA TRP A 241 -15.90 -9.49 -0.03
C TRP A 241 -16.33 -9.06 1.36
N ARG A 242 -17.53 -9.46 1.78
CA ARG A 242 -18.03 -9.22 3.13
C ARG A 242 -17.55 -10.29 4.10
N LEU A 243 -16.95 -9.88 5.20
CA LEU A 243 -16.53 -10.77 6.27
C LEU A 243 -17.64 -11.00 7.31
N PRO A 244 -17.67 -12.18 7.96
CA PRO A 244 -16.87 -13.38 7.66
C PRO A 244 -17.45 -14.20 6.48
N SER A 245 -18.61 -13.82 5.94
CA SER A 245 -19.39 -14.64 5.01
C SER A 245 -18.76 -14.93 3.64
N LEU A 246 -17.71 -14.21 3.24
CA LEU A 246 -17.14 -14.21 1.89
C LEU A 246 -18.19 -14.05 0.77
N LYS A 247 -19.27 -13.30 1.05
CA LYS A 247 -20.20 -12.86 0.01
C LYS A 247 -19.57 -11.71 -0.78
N LEU A 248 -19.55 -11.84 -2.10
CA LEU A 248 -19.03 -10.77 -2.97
C LEU A 248 -19.82 -9.49 -2.74
N TYR A 249 -19.09 -8.41 -2.46
CA TYR A 249 -19.65 -7.07 -2.34
C TYR A 249 -19.54 -6.31 -3.67
N HIS A 250 -18.34 -6.25 -4.24
CA HIS A 250 -18.08 -5.62 -5.52
C HIS A 250 -16.96 -6.33 -6.29
N CYS A 251 -16.97 -6.19 -7.61
CA CYS A 251 -15.97 -6.73 -8.52
C CYS A 251 -15.80 -5.74 -9.67
N TRP A 252 -14.55 -5.40 -10.00
CA TRP A 252 -14.20 -4.59 -11.15
C TRP A 252 -13.08 -5.29 -11.94
N GLY A 253 -13.39 -5.68 -13.18
CA GLY A 253 -12.37 -6.07 -14.15
C GLY A 253 -11.43 -4.90 -14.46
N LEU A 254 -10.24 -5.17 -15.01
CA LEU A 254 -9.24 -4.13 -15.24
C LEU A 254 -9.79 -2.93 -16.04
N GLU A 255 -10.47 -3.20 -17.15
CA GLU A 255 -11.02 -2.17 -18.05
C GLU A 255 -12.23 -1.42 -17.45
N GLU A 256 -12.87 -1.98 -16.43
CA GLU A 256 -13.99 -1.34 -15.71
C GLU A 256 -13.49 -0.35 -14.65
N GLN A 257 -12.20 -0.39 -14.31
CA GLN A 257 -11.63 0.48 -13.30
C GLN A 257 -11.43 1.88 -13.89
N PRO A 258 -11.81 2.95 -13.15
CA PRO A 258 -11.57 4.31 -13.59
C PRO A 258 -10.09 4.53 -13.86
N ASN A 259 -9.80 5.15 -15.00
CA ASN A 259 -8.47 5.66 -15.34
C ASN A 259 -7.39 4.58 -15.28
N PHE A 260 -7.74 3.32 -15.57
CA PHE A 260 -6.82 2.19 -15.44
C PHE A 260 -5.61 2.30 -16.37
N ASP A 261 -5.75 3.06 -17.46
CA ASP A 261 -4.78 3.17 -18.52
C ASP A 261 -3.97 4.47 -18.52
N GLU A 262 -4.21 5.36 -17.54
CA GLU A 262 -3.48 6.61 -17.36
C GLU A 262 -1.99 6.39 -17.11
N ILE A 263 -1.18 7.31 -17.63
CA ILE A 263 0.28 7.32 -17.55
C ILE A 263 0.72 8.72 -17.10
N SER A 264 1.74 8.79 -16.25
CA SER A 264 2.28 10.08 -15.80
C SER A 264 2.77 10.92 -16.98
N PRO A 265 2.46 12.23 -16.99
CA PRO A 265 2.96 13.17 -17.99
C PRO A 265 4.50 13.17 -18.11
N GLU A 266 5.21 12.87 -17.03
CA GLU A 266 6.68 12.80 -17.05
C GLU A 266 7.22 11.74 -18.02
N PHE A 267 6.46 10.67 -18.28
CA PHE A 267 6.85 9.63 -19.23
C PHE A 267 6.33 9.87 -20.65
N THR A 268 5.27 10.69 -20.82
CA THR A 268 4.79 11.08 -22.16
C THR A 268 5.67 12.16 -22.76
N ASP A 269 6.13 13.10 -21.93
CA ASP A 269 6.81 14.31 -22.40
C ASP A 269 8.33 14.09 -22.55
N ASN A 270 8.90 13.11 -21.85
CA ASN A 270 10.31 12.75 -21.93
C ASN A 270 10.51 11.42 -22.71
N PRO A 271 11.01 11.47 -23.96
CA PRO A 271 11.20 10.27 -24.80
C PRO A 271 12.18 9.24 -24.22
N GLN A 272 13.13 9.66 -23.38
CA GLN A 272 14.07 8.74 -22.73
C GLN A 272 13.35 7.94 -21.64
N ARG A 273 12.57 8.61 -20.79
CA ARG A 273 11.76 7.95 -19.76
C ARG A 273 10.63 7.10 -20.36
N GLY A 274 10.01 7.54 -21.46
CA GLY A 274 8.96 6.79 -22.14
C GLY A 274 9.38 5.43 -22.70
N LYS A 275 10.65 5.28 -23.15
CA LYS A 275 11.19 3.96 -23.54
C LYS A 275 11.35 3.05 -22.32
N THR A 276 11.89 3.60 -21.24
CA THR A 276 12.07 2.91 -19.97
C THR A 276 10.74 2.44 -19.36
N LEU A 277 9.67 3.21 -19.52
CA LEU A 277 8.35 2.86 -19.01
C LEU A 277 7.84 1.53 -19.59
N LYS A 278 8.07 1.25 -20.88
CA LYS A 278 7.64 -0.01 -21.50
C LYS A 278 8.35 -1.22 -20.91
N ASP A 279 9.60 -1.05 -20.50
CA ASP A 279 10.38 -2.11 -19.87
C ASP A 279 10.02 -2.28 -18.39
N LEU A 280 9.63 -1.20 -17.70
CA LEU A 280 9.27 -1.19 -16.28
C LEU A 280 7.81 -1.57 -16.00
N VAL A 281 6.90 -1.34 -16.96
CA VAL A 281 5.46 -1.48 -16.79
C VAL A 281 4.94 -2.52 -17.79
N PRO A 282 5.11 -3.82 -17.50
CA PRO A 282 4.67 -4.90 -18.39
C PRO A 282 3.14 -4.97 -18.50
N CYS A 283 2.42 -4.47 -17.48
CA CYS A 283 0.97 -4.36 -17.47
C CYS A 283 0.55 -3.12 -16.67
N LYS A 284 -0.72 -2.70 -16.81
CA LYS A 284 -1.28 -1.53 -16.09
C LYS A 284 -2.06 -1.95 -14.83
N ASN A 285 -1.78 -3.15 -14.33
CA ASN A 285 -2.53 -3.78 -13.26
C ASN A 285 -2.26 -3.07 -11.92
N LEU A 286 -3.15 -3.28 -10.97
CA LEU A 286 -2.88 -2.96 -9.58
C LEU A 286 -1.73 -3.85 -9.09
N VAL A 287 -0.72 -3.23 -8.50
CA VAL A 287 0.39 -3.95 -7.86
C VAL A 287 0.13 -4.12 -6.38
N ASP A 288 -0.50 -3.13 -5.75
CA ASP A 288 -0.70 -3.11 -4.32
C ASP A 288 -2.01 -2.43 -3.92
N VAL A 289 -2.52 -2.80 -2.75
CA VAL A 289 -3.73 -2.22 -2.15
C VAL A 289 -3.62 -2.17 -0.65
N ASN A 290 -4.14 -1.08 -0.07
CA ASN A 290 -4.35 -0.95 1.36
C ASN A 290 -5.62 -0.13 1.65
N TRP A 291 -5.99 -0.01 2.92
CA TRP A 291 -7.18 0.74 3.32
C TRP A 291 -6.81 2.16 3.77
N TRP A 292 -7.57 3.14 3.26
CA TRP A 292 -7.52 4.51 3.78
C TRP A 292 -8.40 4.65 5.02
N ASP A 293 -9.61 4.11 4.93
CA ASP A 293 -10.58 4.01 6.03
C ASP A 293 -11.50 2.80 5.78
N SER A 294 -12.59 2.64 6.54
CA SER A 294 -13.55 1.53 6.36
C SER A 294 -14.36 1.57 5.04
N LYS A 295 -14.24 2.63 4.25
CA LYS A 295 -15.03 2.90 3.04
C LYS A 295 -14.19 3.27 1.81
N SER A 296 -12.87 3.37 1.95
CA SER A 296 -11.98 3.88 0.93
C SER A 296 -10.67 3.08 0.89
N LEU A 297 -10.16 2.85 -0.31
CA LEU A 297 -8.98 2.05 -0.60
C LEU A 297 -7.86 2.93 -1.15
N ILE A 298 -6.62 2.68 -0.74
CA ILE A 298 -5.42 3.16 -1.44
C ILE A 298 -5.09 2.12 -2.51
N LEU A 299 -5.10 2.53 -3.76
CA LEU A 299 -4.82 1.68 -4.91
C LEU A 299 -3.49 2.11 -5.54
N SER A 300 -2.54 1.18 -5.69
CA SER A 300 -1.28 1.44 -6.40
C SER A 300 -1.20 0.59 -7.67
N ARG A 301 -0.86 1.23 -8.80
CA ARG A 301 -0.71 0.59 -10.12
C ARG A 301 0.75 0.41 -10.51
N CYS A 302 1.00 -0.56 -11.41
CA CYS A 302 2.31 -0.74 -12.04
C CYS A 302 2.84 0.55 -12.68
N THR A 303 1.95 1.39 -13.21
CA THR A 303 2.29 2.67 -13.86
C THR A 303 2.82 3.73 -12.89
N GLY A 304 2.74 3.49 -11.57
CA GLY A 304 3.04 4.49 -10.54
C GLY A 304 1.83 5.33 -10.13
N ALA A 305 0.66 5.16 -10.77
CA ALA A 305 -0.56 5.83 -10.35
C ALA A 305 -1.02 5.33 -8.97
N VAL A 306 -1.19 6.26 -8.03
CA VAL A 306 -1.75 6.00 -6.70
C VAL A 306 -3.03 6.82 -6.49
N THR A 307 -4.12 6.15 -6.11
CA THR A 307 -5.41 6.82 -5.83
C THR A 307 -5.95 6.41 -4.46
N VAL A 308 -6.74 7.30 -3.85
CA VAL A 308 -7.62 6.92 -2.74
C VAL A 308 -9.02 6.80 -3.30
N SER A 309 -9.54 5.59 -3.44
CA SER A 309 -10.78 5.31 -4.17
C SER A 309 -11.90 4.81 -3.26
N SER A 310 -13.13 5.25 -3.51
CA SER A 310 -14.32 4.76 -2.80
C SER A 310 -14.56 3.27 -3.04
N THR A 311 -14.80 2.50 -1.99
CA THR A 311 -15.19 1.07 -2.04
C THR A 311 -16.51 0.79 -2.75
N LYS A 312 -17.34 1.81 -3.00
CA LYS A 312 -18.64 1.63 -3.66
C LYS A 312 -18.57 1.90 -5.17
N THR A 313 -17.78 2.89 -5.56
CA THR A 313 -17.77 3.43 -6.94
C THR A 313 -16.41 3.34 -7.61
N LEU A 314 -15.36 2.99 -6.86
CA LEU A 314 -13.96 3.02 -7.25
C LEU A 314 -13.44 4.38 -7.75
N LYS A 315 -14.23 5.45 -7.58
CA LYS A 315 -13.85 6.82 -7.95
C LYS A 315 -12.77 7.35 -7.01
N ASN A 316 -11.78 8.04 -7.57
CA ASN A 316 -10.74 8.74 -6.84
C ASN A 316 -11.34 9.86 -5.99
N LEU A 317 -10.92 9.93 -4.72
CA LEU A 317 -11.35 10.87 -3.70
C LEU A 317 -10.31 12.00 -3.49
N LEU A 318 -9.11 11.87 -4.06
CA LEU A 318 -8.08 12.91 -4.01
C LEU A 318 -8.26 14.00 -5.08
N GLY A 319 -9.04 13.70 -6.12
CA GLY A 319 -9.27 14.62 -7.23
C GLY A 319 -9.50 13.88 -8.55
N THR A 320 -9.32 14.60 -9.65
CA THR A 320 -9.48 14.10 -11.02
C THR A 320 -8.28 13.27 -11.48
N SER A 321 -7.08 13.59 -11.01
CA SER A 321 -5.85 12.87 -11.33
C SER A 321 -5.35 12.00 -10.17
N PRO A 322 -4.66 10.88 -10.45
CA PRO A 322 -3.91 10.14 -9.46
C PRO A 322 -2.69 10.93 -8.98
N GLU A 323 -2.16 10.53 -7.83
CA GLU A 323 -0.82 10.91 -7.41
C GLU A 323 0.19 10.01 -8.12
N TRP A 324 1.24 10.60 -8.67
CA TRP A 324 2.23 9.88 -9.45
C TRP A 324 3.45 9.53 -8.61
N PHE A 325 3.68 8.23 -8.49
CA PHE A 325 4.86 7.62 -7.89
C PHE A 325 5.74 7.00 -8.97
N GLU A 326 6.95 6.57 -8.60
CA GLU A 326 7.75 5.70 -9.48
C GLU A 326 7.02 4.36 -9.75
N PRO A 327 7.21 3.75 -10.93
CA PRO A 327 6.56 2.50 -11.31
C PRO A 327 6.69 1.39 -10.26
N SER A 328 5.63 0.58 -10.12
CA SER A 328 5.56 -0.55 -9.18
C SER A 328 5.70 -0.19 -7.70
N SER A 329 5.21 0.99 -7.29
CA SER A 329 5.23 1.43 -5.90
C SER A 329 4.39 0.55 -4.97
N ARG A 330 4.81 0.41 -3.71
CA ARG A 330 4.06 -0.27 -2.64
C ARG A 330 3.49 0.75 -1.67
N VAL A 331 2.36 0.44 -1.04
CA VAL A 331 1.67 1.38 -0.14
C VAL A 331 1.30 0.71 1.18
N THR A 332 1.37 1.44 2.28
CA THR A 332 0.84 1.00 3.58
C THR A 332 -0.62 1.41 3.76
N GLY A 333 -1.27 0.88 4.79
CA GLY A 333 -2.51 1.48 5.31
C GLY A 333 -2.26 2.87 5.89
N VAL A 334 -3.33 3.61 6.13
CA VAL A 334 -3.25 4.93 6.78
C VAL A 334 -2.86 4.78 8.25
N HIS A 335 -1.86 5.56 8.66
CA HIS A 335 -1.48 5.80 10.03
C HIS A 335 -1.51 7.31 10.30
N HIS A 336 -2.33 7.73 11.27
CA HIS A 336 -2.64 9.14 11.52
C HIS A 336 -3.24 9.82 10.27
N ASP A 337 -2.52 10.79 9.69
CA ASP A 337 -2.95 11.62 8.57
C ASP A 337 -2.16 11.28 7.29
N GLY A 338 -1.82 10.02 7.06
CA GLY A 338 -1.12 9.64 5.84
C GLY A 338 -0.81 8.17 5.75
N PHE A 339 -0.20 7.78 4.65
CA PHE A 339 0.34 6.44 4.44
C PHE A 339 1.79 6.56 3.96
N LEU A 340 2.51 5.45 3.94
CA LEU A 340 3.84 5.37 3.39
C LEU A 340 3.76 4.73 2.00
N GLY A 341 4.39 5.38 1.02
CA GLY A 341 4.65 4.81 -0.30
C GLY A 341 6.11 4.39 -0.38
N LEU A 342 6.38 3.18 -0.87
CA LEU A 342 7.72 2.72 -1.20
C LEU A 342 7.91 2.86 -2.71
N GLU A 343 8.88 3.69 -3.09
CA GLU A 343 9.32 3.90 -4.47
C GLU A 343 10.64 3.17 -4.72
N VAL A 344 10.90 2.82 -5.98
CA VAL A 344 12.19 2.29 -6.40
C VAL A 344 12.58 3.01 -7.68
N GLU A 345 13.65 3.79 -7.63
CA GLU A 345 14.14 4.53 -8.78
C GLU A 345 15.03 3.65 -9.65
N CYS A 346 14.46 3.15 -10.74
CA CYS A 346 15.22 2.35 -11.69
C CYS A 346 16.14 3.25 -12.54
N VAL A 347 17.38 3.45 -12.07
CA VAL A 347 18.41 4.17 -12.84
C VAL A 347 19.05 3.21 -13.85
N PHE A 348 18.91 3.53 -15.14
CA PHE A 348 19.57 2.79 -16.21
C PHE A 348 20.84 3.51 -16.63
N PRO A 349 22.04 2.91 -16.47
CA PRO A 349 23.26 3.55 -16.95
C PRO A 349 23.21 3.70 -18.47
N GLN A 350 23.42 4.93 -18.94
CA GLN A 350 23.54 5.23 -20.36
C GLN A 350 24.68 4.37 -20.94
N LYS A 351 24.44 3.73 -22.10
CA LYS A 351 25.52 3.04 -22.80
C LYS A 351 26.56 4.10 -23.18
N ARG A 352 27.73 4.12 -22.52
CA ARG A 352 28.91 4.78 -23.06
C ARG A 352 29.13 4.18 -24.45
N ARG A 353 28.95 4.98 -25.51
CA ARG A 353 29.38 4.59 -26.85
C ARG A 353 30.90 4.51 -26.77
N LEU A 354 31.47 3.33 -27.06
CA LEU A 354 32.90 3.22 -27.25
C LEU A 354 33.26 4.10 -28.46
N GLY A 355 33.97 5.20 -28.21
CA GLY A 355 34.56 6.03 -29.27
C GLY A 355 33.95 7.42 -29.45
N ASP A 356 33.82 8.20 -28.37
CA ASP A 356 33.90 9.65 -28.50
C ASP A 356 34.81 10.21 -27.41
N THR A 357 36.09 10.36 -27.75
CA THR A 357 37.05 11.17 -27.02
C THR A 357 36.75 12.63 -27.33
N SER A 358 35.89 13.24 -26.51
CA SER A 358 35.96 14.68 -26.25
C SER A 358 35.87 14.88 -24.74
N GLU A 359 36.92 15.50 -24.22
CA GLU A 359 37.07 15.94 -22.84
C GLU A 359 36.03 17.03 -22.58
N GLU A 360 34.96 16.70 -21.86
CA GLU A 360 34.21 17.69 -21.11
C GLU A 360 34.12 17.20 -19.66
N GLU A 361 34.92 17.87 -18.83
CA GLU A 361 34.93 17.80 -17.38
C GLU A 361 33.53 18.14 -16.86
N PHE A 362 32.88 17.18 -16.21
CA PHE A 362 31.90 17.47 -15.18
C PHE A 362 32.37 16.77 -13.91
N GLU A 363 33.04 17.57 -13.08
CA GLU A 363 33.18 17.34 -11.65
C GLU A 363 31.76 17.30 -11.06
N ASP A 364 31.34 16.13 -10.59
CA ASP A 364 30.43 16.03 -9.45
C ASP A 364 30.93 14.87 -8.60
N SER A 365 31.96 15.20 -7.81
CA SER A 365 32.51 14.36 -6.75
C SER A 365 31.77 14.76 -5.49
N ASP A 366 30.79 13.95 -5.09
CA ASP A 366 30.42 13.66 -3.69
C ASP A 366 29.36 12.54 -3.66
N ASP A 367 29.78 11.33 -4.03
CA ASP A 367 29.03 10.08 -3.76
C ASP A 367 29.98 9.07 -3.09
N GLU A 368 30.48 9.42 -1.90
CA GLU A 368 31.04 8.42 -0.99
C GLU A 368 29.89 7.65 -0.32
N GLU A 369 29.92 6.33 -0.52
CA GLU A 369 29.20 5.28 0.21
C GLU A 369 27.67 5.14 0.00
N THR A 370 27.28 4.42 -1.07
CA THR A 370 26.27 3.34 -0.98
C THR A 370 26.35 2.39 -2.19
N SER A 371 27.50 1.74 -2.36
CA SER A 371 27.68 0.69 -3.37
C SER A 371 27.02 -0.63 -2.95
N PHE A 372 25.72 -0.80 -3.19
CA PHE A 372 25.10 -2.13 -3.23
C PHE A 372 25.35 -2.77 -4.59
N CYS A 373 26.58 -3.21 -4.83
CA CYS A 373 26.94 -3.96 -6.04
C CYS A 373 26.47 -5.42 -5.92
N PHE A 374 25.55 -5.81 -6.78
CA PHE A 374 25.30 -7.20 -7.11
C PHE A 374 26.45 -7.68 -7.99
N GLN A 375 27.28 -8.58 -7.49
CA GLN A 375 28.12 -9.41 -8.34
C GLN A 375 27.45 -10.79 -8.39
N ASP A 376 26.76 -11.05 -9.49
CA ASP A 376 26.65 -12.41 -9.98
C ASP A 376 27.36 -12.49 -11.33
N ASN A 377 28.39 -13.33 -11.36
CA ASN A 377 29.18 -13.59 -12.55
C ASN A 377 28.38 -14.52 -13.46
N GLN A 378 27.54 -13.95 -14.31
CA GLN A 378 27.38 -14.30 -15.73
C GLN A 378 26.16 -13.57 -16.30
N THR A 379 26.42 -12.74 -17.32
CA THR A 379 25.51 -11.86 -18.08
C THR A 379 25.15 -10.54 -17.38
N ASN A 380 25.72 -9.45 -17.92
CA ASN A 380 25.49 -8.04 -17.57
C ASN A 380 23.99 -7.68 -17.47
N LYS A 381 23.38 -7.87 -16.29
CA LYS A 381 22.08 -7.29 -15.97
C LYS A 381 22.23 -6.31 -14.81
N ARG A 382 21.97 -5.06 -15.18
CA ARG A 382 22.17 -3.81 -14.44
C ARG A 382 21.19 -3.72 -13.28
N CYS A 383 21.63 -3.17 -12.15
CA CYS A 383 20.85 -3.07 -10.93
C CYS A 383 20.11 -1.73 -10.85
N PRO A 384 18.82 -1.71 -10.48
CA PRO A 384 18.14 -0.47 -10.09
C PRO A 384 18.61 0.00 -8.72
N LEU A 385 18.64 1.32 -8.51
CA LEU A 385 18.86 1.94 -7.20
C LEU A 385 17.55 1.89 -6.40
N LEU A 386 17.60 1.45 -5.14
CA LEU A 386 16.45 1.58 -4.24
C LEU A 386 16.51 2.96 -3.56
N CYS A 387 15.62 3.86 -3.96
CA CYS A 387 15.43 5.16 -3.32
C CYS A 387 14.13 5.14 -2.50
N TYR A 388 14.23 5.20 -1.17
CA TYR A 388 13.08 5.34 -0.29
C TYR A 388 12.59 6.79 -0.33
N ARG A 389 11.29 7.04 -0.60
CA ARG A 389 10.71 8.39 -0.55
C ARG A 389 9.41 8.39 0.23
N HIS A 390 9.25 9.35 1.15
CA HIS A 390 8.05 9.46 1.98
C HIS A 390 6.99 10.34 1.30
N GLY A 391 5.84 9.75 0.99
CA GLY A 391 4.65 10.47 0.53
C GLY A 391 3.64 10.70 1.65
N LYS A 392 3.84 11.70 2.53
CA LYS A 392 2.75 12.18 3.39
C LYS A 392 1.73 12.86 2.46
N ILE A 393 0.44 12.51 2.53
CA ILE A 393 -0.58 13.08 1.62
C ILE A 393 -1.61 14.01 2.30
N SER A 394 -1.86 13.97 3.61
CA SER A 394 -3.03 14.71 4.15
C SER A 394 -2.83 16.21 4.46
N ALA A 395 -1.60 16.72 4.60
CA ALA A 395 -1.36 18.16 4.91
C ALA A 395 -0.40 18.86 3.93
N THR A 396 0.39 18.07 3.23
CA THR A 396 1.38 18.47 2.23
C THR A 396 0.70 18.80 0.91
N GLN A 397 -0.30 18.05 0.42
CA GLN A 397 -0.99 18.38 -0.83
C GLN A 397 -1.57 19.79 -0.85
N LYS A 398 -2.23 20.22 0.23
CA LYS A 398 -2.70 21.61 0.34
C LYS A 398 -1.55 22.61 0.23
N LYS A 399 -0.42 22.34 0.89
CA LYS A 399 0.76 23.22 0.86
C LYS A 399 1.45 23.20 -0.52
N THR A 400 1.59 22.02 -1.12
CA THR A 400 2.13 21.78 -2.46
C THR A 400 1.26 22.47 -3.52
N LYS A 401 -0.08 22.35 -3.47
CA LYS A 401 -1.01 23.05 -4.37
C LYS A 401 -1.00 24.56 -4.16
N ILE A 402 -0.86 25.04 -2.92
CA ILE A 402 -0.61 26.46 -2.63
C ILE A 402 0.73 26.94 -3.25
N ASP A 403 1.75 26.09 -3.25
CA ASP A 403 3.07 26.38 -3.80
C ASP A 403 3.09 26.32 -5.35
N HIS A 404 2.26 25.45 -5.95
CA HIS A 404 2.02 25.33 -7.41
C HIS A 404 0.93 26.27 -7.97
N GLU A 405 0.40 27.19 -7.16
CA GLU A 405 -0.63 28.19 -7.55
C GLU A 405 -2.02 27.61 -7.93
N GLU A 406 -2.29 26.36 -7.60
CA GLU A 406 -3.59 25.69 -7.80
C GLU A 406 -4.57 26.02 -6.66
N TYR A 407 -4.88 27.31 -6.50
CA TYR A 407 -5.62 27.80 -5.33
C TYR A 407 -7.08 27.32 -5.28
N GLY A 408 -7.71 27.09 -6.43
CA GLY A 408 -9.09 26.58 -6.50
C GLY A 408 -9.22 25.18 -5.91
N GLU A 409 -8.38 24.26 -6.35
CA GLU A 409 -8.35 22.89 -5.85
C GLU A 409 -7.89 22.82 -4.38
N ALA A 410 -6.94 23.67 -3.98
CA ALA A 410 -6.51 23.78 -2.59
C ALA A 410 -7.66 24.23 -1.66
N LEU A 411 -8.56 25.11 -2.14
CA LEU A 411 -9.76 25.54 -1.41
C LEU A 411 -10.83 24.44 -1.35
N GLU A 412 -11.05 23.71 -2.44
CA GLU A 412 -11.99 22.58 -2.46
C GLU A 412 -11.55 21.47 -1.51
N LEU A 413 -10.27 21.10 -1.54
CA LEU A 413 -9.69 20.15 -0.59
C LEU A 413 -9.80 20.66 0.84
N ALA A 414 -9.49 21.95 1.09
CA ALA A 414 -9.60 22.51 2.42
C ALA A 414 -11.03 22.44 2.97
N LYS A 415 -12.03 22.71 2.13
CA LYS A 415 -13.45 22.62 2.51
C LYS A 415 -13.90 21.16 2.70
N ALA A 416 -13.48 20.26 1.82
CA ALA A 416 -13.85 18.84 1.87
C ALA A 416 -13.33 18.14 3.14
N TYR A 417 -12.13 18.51 3.60
CA TYR A 417 -11.47 17.91 4.77
C TYR A 417 -11.54 18.77 6.04
N GLY A 418 -12.28 19.90 6.04
CA GLY A 418 -12.39 20.77 7.21
C GLY A 418 -11.09 21.46 7.64
N LEU A 419 -10.14 21.65 6.70
CA LEU A 419 -8.82 22.23 6.95
C LEU A 419 -8.84 23.77 6.84
N ASP A 420 -7.99 24.47 7.60
CA ASP A 420 -7.93 25.95 7.70
C ASP A 420 -7.76 26.67 6.35
N THR A 421 -8.83 27.21 5.78
CA THR A 421 -8.83 27.92 4.48
C THR A 421 -7.97 29.17 4.46
N ASP A 422 -7.68 29.77 5.63
CA ASP A 422 -6.95 31.04 5.72
C ASP A 422 -5.57 30.94 5.07
N ARG A 423 -4.90 29.79 5.17
CA ARG A 423 -3.58 29.60 4.55
C ARG A 423 -3.57 29.79 3.04
N VAL A 424 -4.68 29.45 2.36
CA VAL A 424 -4.79 29.62 0.90
C VAL A 424 -4.95 31.10 0.59
N TYR A 425 -5.89 31.78 1.26
CA TYR A 425 -6.15 33.21 1.09
C TYR A 425 -4.97 34.09 1.51
N GLN A 426 -4.24 33.74 2.57
CA GLN A 426 -3.01 34.42 2.99
C GLN A 426 -1.93 34.36 1.90
N ARG A 427 -1.78 33.21 1.22
CA ARG A 427 -0.81 33.08 0.12
C ARG A 427 -1.24 33.89 -1.10
N GLN A 428 -2.53 33.82 -1.47
CA GLN A 428 -3.08 34.61 -2.57
C GLN A 428 -2.90 36.11 -2.33
N TRP A 429 -3.22 36.58 -1.12
CA TRP A 429 -2.97 37.96 -0.69
C TRP A 429 -1.51 38.36 -0.86
N LYS A 430 -0.57 37.58 -0.31
CA LYS A 430 0.87 37.90 -0.37
C LYS A 430 1.44 37.98 -1.79
N LYS A 431 0.84 37.29 -2.76
CA LYS A 431 1.25 37.34 -4.18
C LYS A 431 0.52 38.40 -4.99
N SER A 432 -0.69 38.79 -4.60
CA SER A 432 -1.48 39.82 -5.29
C SER A 432 -1.03 41.23 -4.90
N ASP A 433 -1.12 42.17 -5.83
CA ASP A 433 -1.02 43.59 -5.51
C ASP A 433 -2.18 44.05 -4.63
N VAL A 434 -1.93 45.04 -3.77
CA VAL A 434 -2.96 45.58 -2.90
C VAL A 434 -3.89 46.49 -3.70
N SER A 435 -5.12 46.04 -3.90
CA SER A 435 -6.17 46.70 -4.64
C SER A 435 -7.51 46.49 -3.93
N ILE A 436 -8.52 47.29 -4.27
CA ILE A 436 -9.87 47.16 -3.71
C ILE A 436 -10.42 45.74 -3.98
N ALA A 437 -10.16 45.20 -5.17
CA ALA A 437 -10.58 43.85 -5.54
C ALA A 437 -9.89 42.77 -4.69
N SER A 438 -8.56 42.83 -4.53
CA SER A 438 -7.82 41.82 -3.75
C SER A 438 -8.15 41.85 -2.25
N ILE A 439 -8.52 43.02 -1.70
CA ILE A 439 -9.01 43.15 -0.33
C ILE A 439 -10.33 42.37 -0.16
N GLN A 440 -11.26 42.54 -1.10
CA GLN A 440 -12.55 41.83 -1.07
C GLN A 440 -12.40 40.35 -1.39
N ASP A 441 -11.54 39.99 -2.33
CA ASP A 441 -11.43 38.61 -2.81
C ASP A 441 -10.64 37.69 -1.87
N TYR A 442 -9.69 38.23 -1.10
CA TYR A 442 -8.81 37.44 -0.24
C TYR A 442 -8.86 37.87 1.21
N LEU A 443 -8.57 39.15 1.50
CA LEU A 443 -8.41 39.63 2.88
C LEU A 443 -9.71 39.52 3.70
N SER A 444 -10.86 39.77 3.07
CA SER A 444 -12.19 39.63 3.70
C SER A 444 -12.58 38.19 4.05
N LYS A 445 -11.91 37.19 3.45
CA LYS A 445 -12.23 35.76 3.62
C LYS A 445 -11.36 35.07 4.67
N ILE A 446 -10.38 35.78 5.24
CA ILE A 446 -9.46 35.27 6.26
C ILE A 446 -10.10 35.44 7.64
N LYS A 447 -10.18 34.35 8.41
CA LYS A 447 -10.79 34.35 9.75
C LYS A 447 -9.85 34.90 10.82
N LYS A 448 -8.55 34.61 10.71
CA LYS A 448 -7.50 35.07 11.63
C LYS A 448 -7.31 36.60 11.57
N ARG A 449 -8.06 37.31 12.41
CA ARG A 449 -8.07 38.78 12.46
C ARG A 449 -6.72 39.40 12.82
N SER A 450 -5.98 38.79 13.75
CA SER A 450 -4.64 39.24 14.14
C SER A 450 -3.68 39.35 12.95
N TRP A 451 -3.77 38.41 12.01
CA TRP A 451 -2.97 38.44 10.79
C TRP A 451 -3.45 39.52 9.82
N VAL A 452 -4.77 39.67 9.65
CA VAL A 452 -5.37 40.71 8.80
C VAL A 452 -4.96 42.12 9.27
N PHE A 453 -4.98 42.39 10.57
CA PHE A 453 -4.55 43.68 11.12
C PHE A 453 -3.07 43.96 10.87
N HIS A 454 -2.22 42.96 11.06
CA HIS A 454 -0.79 43.11 10.78
C HIS A 454 -0.56 43.52 9.32
N GLU A 455 -1.26 42.90 8.37
CA GLU A 455 -1.17 43.24 6.95
C GLU A 455 -1.75 44.62 6.63
N CYS A 456 -2.83 45.04 7.30
CA CYS A 456 -3.39 46.39 7.11
C CYS A 456 -2.46 47.50 7.60
N ILE A 457 -1.55 47.20 8.53
CA ILE A 457 -0.57 48.15 9.10
C ILE A 457 0.74 48.15 8.31
N GLU A 458 1.25 46.96 7.95
CA GLU A 458 2.57 46.80 7.34
C GLU A 458 2.58 47.04 5.83
N ARG A 459 1.51 46.68 5.12
CA ARG A 459 1.53 46.62 3.66
C ARG A 459 1.08 47.94 3.04
N ILE A 460 1.94 48.55 2.22
CA ILE A 460 1.70 49.87 1.61
C ILE A 460 1.24 49.69 0.16
N PRO A 461 -0.01 50.09 -0.19
CA PRO A 461 -0.49 50.06 -1.59
C PRO A 461 0.09 51.21 -2.41
N TYR A 462 0.27 51.00 -3.72
CA TYR A 462 0.74 52.05 -4.64
C TYR A 462 -0.35 53.07 -5.02
N ASN A 463 -1.62 52.76 -4.76
CA ASN A 463 -2.77 53.61 -5.10
C ASN A 463 -3.41 54.20 -3.84
N ILE A 464 -3.68 55.50 -3.84
CA ILE A 464 -4.35 56.24 -2.76
C ILE A 464 -5.73 55.66 -2.44
N ASP A 465 -6.51 55.27 -3.46
CA ASP A 465 -7.83 54.69 -3.24
C ASP A 465 -7.76 53.31 -2.56
N ALA A 466 -6.77 52.48 -2.94
CA ALA A 466 -6.53 51.20 -2.30
C ALA A 466 -5.99 51.37 -0.86
N MET A 467 -5.20 52.42 -0.61
CA MET A 467 -4.72 52.78 0.71
C MET A 467 -5.84 53.22 1.64
N ARG A 468 -6.76 54.07 1.15
CA ARG A 468 -7.97 54.44 1.89
C ARG A 468 -8.81 53.22 2.22
N GLU A 469 -9.06 52.35 1.24
CA GLU A 469 -9.87 51.14 1.44
C GLU A 469 -9.23 50.17 2.44
N LEU A 470 -7.91 49.95 2.40
CA LEU A 470 -7.21 49.07 3.33
C LEU A 470 -7.29 49.59 4.78
N LEU A 471 -7.14 50.91 4.96
CA LEU A 471 -7.25 51.56 6.26
C LEU A 471 -8.68 51.52 6.80
N GLU A 472 -9.67 51.82 5.96
CA GLU A 472 -11.08 51.73 6.33
C GLU A 472 -11.49 50.29 6.67
N PHE A 473 -10.97 49.30 5.92
CA PHE A 473 -11.18 47.88 6.20
C PHE A 473 -10.59 47.48 7.56
N GLY A 474 -9.35 47.92 7.87
CA GLY A 474 -8.73 47.72 9.17
C GLY A 474 -9.52 48.38 10.31
N LEU A 475 -9.99 49.62 10.12
CA LEU A 475 -10.77 50.36 11.13
C LEU A 475 -12.16 49.74 11.39
N LYS A 476 -12.83 49.22 10.35
CA LYS A 476 -14.08 48.46 10.54
C LYS A 476 -13.84 47.17 11.33
N GLY A 477 -12.64 46.61 11.22
CA GLY A 477 -12.21 45.46 12.00
C GLY A 477 -12.09 45.73 13.50
N THR A 478 -11.97 46.99 13.95
CA THR A 478 -11.80 47.37 15.37
C THR A 478 -13.10 47.83 16.05
N ASP A 479 -14.25 47.68 15.39
CA ASP A 479 -15.55 48.10 15.91
C ASP A 479 -16.08 47.19 17.05
N LEU A 480 -17.08 47.65 17.80
CA LEU A 480 -17.68 46.97 18.95
C LEU A 480 -18.13 45.53 18.62
N GLN A 481 -18.63 45.30 17.41
CA GLN A 481 -19.01 43.95 16.96
C GLN A 481 -17.81 43.02 16.81
N ALA A 482 -16.64 43.53 16.45
CA ALA A 482 -15.43 42.74 16.36
C ALA A 482 -14.89 42.37 17.75
N LEU A 483 -15.00 43.27 18.74
CA LEU A 483 -14.67 42.98 20.14
C LEU A 483 -15.56 41.86 20.71
N LEU A 484 -16.86 41.88 20.40
CA LEU A 484 -17.80 40.84 20.80
C LEU A 484 -17.52 39.47 20.14
N ALA A 485 -16.99 39.46 18.90
CA ALA A 485 -16.60 38.24 18.21
C ALA A 485 -15.32 37.61 18.80
N ILE A 486 -14.40 38.45 19.32
CA ILE A 486 -13.21 38.00 20.05
C ILE A 486 -13.62 37.31 21.36
N GLU A 487 -14.54 37.90 22.12
CA GLU A 487 -15.04 37.33 23.39
C GLU A 487 -15.69 35.94 23.20
N LYS A 488 -16.36 35.72 22.05
CA LYS A 488 -17.01 34.45 21.71
C LYS A 488 -16.07 33.38 21.15
N GLY A 489 -14.78 33.67 20.95
CA GLY A 489 -13.81 32.73 20.40
C GLY A 489 -13.97 32.44 18.90
N GLU A 490 -14.77 33.24 18.18
CA GLU A 490 -15.03 33.09 16.74
C GLU A 490 -13.87 33.59 15.87
N ASP A 491 -12.84 34.20 16.50
CA ASP A 491 -11.61 34.74 15.91
C ASP A 491 -10.65 33.67 15.38
N GLY A 492 -10.74 32.43 15.88
CA GLY A 492 -9.76 31.39 15.56
C GLY A 492 -8.35 31.76 16.07
N GLY A 493 -8.33 32.27 17.31
CA GLY A 493 -7.23 32.99 17.97
C GLY A 493 -5.86 32.30 17.98
N ARG A 494 -4.92 33.02 18.61
CA ARG A 494 -3.47 32.82 18.50
C ARG A 494 -2.99 31.41 18.84
#